data_AF-A0A1Y3MLJ0-F1
#
_entry.id   AF-A0A1Y3MLJ0-F1
#
_cell.length_a   1.000
_cell.length_b   1.000
_cell.length_c   1.000
_cell.angle_alpha   90.00
_cell.angle_beta   90.00
_cell.angle_gamma   90.00
#
_symmetry.space_group_name_H-M   'P 1'
#
loop_
_entity.id
_entity.type
_entity.pdbx_description
1 polymer ?
#
loop_
_entity_poly.entity_id
_entity_poly.type
_entity_poly.pdbx_seq_one_letter_code
_entity_poly.pdbx_strand_id
1 'polypeptide(L)'
;MAYKAVAMECDNTKDKKCLPRCGIINNDIVKCSNKDDCCSSEGYCGTDDKFCFASKGCQPQYGICKCGENFDNGACSGGYCCSKQGFCGTTSKFCATSNCQINYGFCAQNNYTCEDVNDKFVVVNCGENDDGYVKSLTIKDKPLMEEDLIYIYQIASLESL
;
A
#
# COMPACT_ATOMS: atom_id res chain seq x y z
N MET A 1 -25.55 -17.39 -13.81
CA MET A 1 -24.52 -16.51 -13.23
C MET A 1 -24.94 -16.25 -11.79
N ALA A 2 -24.20 -16.78 -10.80
CA ALA A 2 -24.52 -16.55 -9.40
C ALA A 2 -23.89 -15.21 -8.98
N TYR A 3 -24.72 -14.22 -8.63
CA TYR A 3 -24.25 -12.99 -8.03
C TYR A 3 -23.76 -13.32 -6.61
N LYS A 4 -22.48 -13.09 -6.31
CA LYS A 4 -21.99 -13.13 -4.93
C LYS A 4 -22.76 -12.05 -4.15
N ALA A 5 -23.49 -12.44 -3.12
CA ALA A 5 -24.18 -11.50 -2.24
C ALA A 5 -23.13 -10.60 -1.57
N VAL A 6 -23.32 -9.29 -1.66
CA VAL A 6 -22.54 -8.32 -0.88
C VAL A 6 -22.94 -8.53 0.58
N ALA A 7 -21.97 -8.77 1.47
CA ALA A 7 -22.25 -8.81 2.90
C ALA A 7 -22.81 -7.44 3.31
N MET A 8 -24.06 -7.39 3.75
CA MET A 8 -24.75 -6.15 4.13
C MET A 8 -25.29 -6.30 5.53
N GLU A 9 -25.06 -5.30 6.37
CA GLU A 9 -25.71 -5.19 7.68
C GLU A 9 -26.44 -3.85 7.73
N CYS A 10 -27.66 -3.89 8.24
CA CYS A 10 -28.52 -2.72 8.36
C CYS A 10 -28.61 -2.33 9.83
N ASP A 11 -28.25 -1.09 10.14
CA ASP A 11 -28.50 -0.53 11.45
C ASP A 11 -30.03 -0.43 11.67
N ASN A 12 -30.50 -0.87 12.84
CA ASN A 12 -31.92 -0.85 13.24
C ASN A 12 -32.34 0.47 13.88
N THR A 13 -31.48 1.50 13.86
CA THR A 13 -31.84 2.86 14.26
C THR A 13 -32.63 3.60 13.17
N LYS A 14 -33.22 4.76 13.52
CA LYS A 14 -34.32 5.42 12.79
C LYS A 14 -34.02 5.82 11.34
N ASP A 15 -32.76 5.78 10.91
CA ASP A 15 -32.35 5.96 9.52
C ASP A 15 -31.89 4.61 8.94
N LYS A 16 -32.84 3.87 8.34
CA LYS A 16 -32.67 2.54 7.71
C LYS A 16 -31.62 2.52 6.58
N LYS A 17 -30.34 2.73 6.89
CA LYS A 17 -29.24 2.69 5.93
C LYS A 17 -28.47 1.40 6.12
N CYS A 18 -28.67 0.47 5.19
CA CYS A 18 -27.81 -0.71 5.09
C CYS A 18 -26.47 -0.29 4.52
N LEU A 19 -25.39 -0.54 5.26
CA LEU A 19 -24.04 -0.27 4.79
C LEU A 19 -23.41 -1.59 4.32
N PRO A 20 -22.79 -1.62 3.13
CA PRO A 20 -22.03 -2.78 2.70
C PRO A 20 -20.88 -3.03 3.68
N ARG A 21 -20.60 -4.30 3.97
CA ARG A 21 -19.52 -4.73 4.84
C ARG A 21 -18.23 -4.93 4.04
N CYS A 22 -17.10 -4.78 4.72
CA CYS A 22 -15.76 -5.02 4.22
C CYS A 22 -14.87 -5.59 5.34
N GLY A 23 -13.67 -6.05 4.99
CA GLY A 23 -12.74 -6.69 5.92
C GLY A 23 -12.76 -8.21 5.80
N ILE A 24 -12.37 -8.89 6.88
CA ILE A 24 -12.42 -10.35 6.96
C ILE A 24 -13.77 -10.76 7.55
N ILE A 25 -14.59 -11.44 6.76
CA ILE A 25 -15.93 -11.87 7.16
C ILE A 25 -16.02 -13.37 6.90
N ASN A 26 -16.27 -14.17 7.94
CA ASN A 26 -16.30 -15.64 7.84
C ASN A 26 -15.06 -16.22 7.14
N ASN A 27 -13.87 -15.68 7.44
CA ASN A 27 -12.58 -15.97 6.82
C ASN A 27 -12.42 -15.56 5.34
N ASP A 28 -13.41 -14.91 4.74
CA ASP A 28 -13.31 -14.35 3.39
C ASP A 28 -12.82 -12.90 3.42
N ILE A 29 -11.94 -12.55 2.48
CA ILE A 29 -11.56 -11.15 2.21
C ILE A 29 -12.67 -10.48 1.42
N VAL A 30 -13.33 -9.51 2.05
CA VAL A 30 -14.42 -8.72 1.47
C VAL A 30 -13.95 -7.29 1.25
N LYS A 31 -13.90 -6.87 -0.02
CA LYS A 31 -13.59 -5.50 -0.42
C LYS A 31 -14.88 -4.72 -0.71
N CYS A 32 -14.82 -3.40 -0.59
CA CYS A 32 -15.90 -2.55 -1.04
C CYS A 32 -16.10 -2.68 -2.56
N SER A 33 -17.36 -2.70 -2.98
CA SER A 33 -17.73 -3.01 -4.36
C SER A 33 -17.56 -1.81 -5.29
N ASN A 34 -17.72 -0.58 -4.79
CA ASN A 34 -17.47 0.62 -5.59
C ASN A 34 -16.00 1.03 -5.48
N LYS A 35 -15.47 1.53 -6.59
CA LYS A 35 -14.05 1.90 -6.71
C LYS A 35 -13.62 3.03 -5.77
N ASP A 36 -14.55 3.91 -5.44
CA ASP A 36 -14.31 5.08 -4.59
C ASP A 36 -14.70 4.84 -3.12
N ASP A 37 -15.16 3.63 -2.79
CA ASP A 37 -15.54 3.29 -1.42
C ASP A 37 -14.31 2.97 -0.58
N CYS A 38 -14.38 3.43 0.66
CA CYS A 38 -13.40 3.22 1.70
C CYS A 38 -13.92 2.21 2.71
N CYS A 39 -13.03 1.39 3.25
CA CYS A 39 -13.38 0.46 4.32
C CYS A 39 -13.03 1.05 5.68
N SER A 40 -14.02 1.37 6.51
CA SER A 40 -13.79 1.89 7.86
C SER A 40 -13.18 0.83 8.78
N SER A 41 -12.64 1.27 9.92
CA SER A 41 -12.16 0.39 10.99
C SER A 41 -13.24 -0.53 11.56
N GLU A 42 -14.51 -0.16 11.42
CA GLU A 42 -15.66 -0.96 11.86
C GLU A 42 -16.09 -2.01 10.82
N GLY A 43 -15.44 -2.06 9.66
CA GLY A 43 -15.73 -3.04 8.59
C GLY A 43 -16.93 -2.65 7.72
N TYR A 44 -17.16 -1.37 7.51
CA TYR A 44 -18.21 -0.87 6.63
C TYR A 44 -17.65 -0.06 5.46
N CYS A 45 -18.31 -0.13 4.32
CA CYS A 45 -18.01 0.65 3.14
C CYS A 45 -18.73 2.00 3.18
N GLY A 46 -18.01 3.04 2.79
CA GLY A 46 -18.58 4.39 2.62
C GLY A 46 -17.56 5.35 2.03
N THR A 47 -18.00 6.58 1.75
CA THR A 47 -17.19 7.60 1.06
C THR A 47 -16.88 8.83 1.92
N ASP A 48 -17.51 8.94 3.10
CA ASP A 48 -17.27 10.05 4.02
C ASP A 48 -15.90 9.92 4.71
N ASP A 49 -15.40 11.04 5.24
CA ASP A 49 -14.08 11.12 5.88
C ASP A 49 -13.87 10.08 6.99
N LYS A 50 -14.92 9.74 7.76
CA LYS A 50 -14.86 8.70 8.80
C LYS A 50 -14.55 7.30 8.27
N PHE A 51 -14.86 7.04 7.00
CA PHE A 51 -14.51 5.79 6.32
C PHE A 51 -13.15 5.90 5.64
N CYS A 52 -12.89 7.05 5.02
CA CYS A 52 -11.79 7.21 4.07
C CYS A 52 -10.48 7.68 4.69
N PHE A 53 -10.50 8.39 5.81
CA PHE A 53 -9.26 8.93 6.37
C PHE A 53 -8.50 7.83 7.10
N ALA A 54 -7.21 7.70 6.76
CA ALA A 54 -6.31 6.78 7.45
C ALA A 54 -6.22 7.11 8.95
N SER A 55 -6.32 8.38 9.34
CA SER A 55 -6.39 8.81 10.74
C SER A 55 -7.62 8.30 11.51
N LYS A 56 -8.68 7.88 10.79
CA LYS A 56 -9.92 7.29 11.35
C LYS A 56 -9.96 5.76 11.24
N GLY A 57 -8.86 5.15 10.81
CA GLY A 57 -8.71 3.70 10.73
C GLY A 57 -9.22 3.09 9.44
N CYS A 58 -9.17 3.84 8.33
CA CYS A 58 -9.41 3.26 7.01
C CYS A 58 -8.49 2.05 6.74
N GLN A 59 -9.02 1.01 6.11
CA GLN A 59 -8.33 -0.26 5.84
C GLN A 59 -7.97 -0.40 4.35
N PRO A 60 -6.71 -0.12 3.94
CA PRO A 60 -6.33 -0.03 2.53
C PRO A 60 -6.32 -1.40 1.80
N GLN A 61 -6.39 -2.54 2.52
CA GLN A 61 -6.56 -3.84 1.89
C GLN A 61 -7.97 -4.04 1.30
N TYR A 62 -8.98 -3.31 1.82
CA TYR A 62 -10.40 -3.57 1.57
C TYR A 62 -11.15 -2.42 0.90
N GLY A 63 -10.51 -1.26 0.71
CA GLY A 63 -11.06 -0.09 0.02
C GLY A 63 -9.97 0.95 -0.23
N ILE A 64 -10.33 2.10 -0.80
CA ILE A 64 -9.38 3.22 -0.92
C ILE A 64 -9.21 3.90 0.44
N CYS A 65 -8.03 4.46 0.72
CA CYS A 65 -7.78 5.27 1.92
C CYS A 65 -7.04 6.54 1.57
N LYS A 66 -7.46 7.64 2.19
CA LYS A 66 -6.85 8.97 2.11
C LYS A 66 -5.86 9.17 3.26
N CYS A 67 -4.72 9.79 2.97
CA CYS A 67 -3.60 9.91 3.90
C CYS A 67 -2.81 11.20 3.68
N GLY A 68 -1.92 11.54 4.62
CA GLY A 68 -1.01 12.65 4.48
C GLY A 68 -1.54 13.97 5.01
N GLU A 69 -0.77 15.03 4.80
CA GLU A 69 -1.00 16.35 5.38
C GLU A 69 -2.37 16.96 5.03
N ASN A 70 -2.89 16.64 3.84
CA ASN A 70 -4.17 17.14 3.35
C ASN A 70 -5.39 16.34 3.85
N PHE A 71 -5.18 15.22 4.53
CA PHE A 71 -6.24 14.30 4.95
C PHE A 71 -6.09 13.91 6.43
N ASP A 72 -6.19 14.93 7.29
CA ASP A 72 -6.14 14.82 8.75
C ASP A 72 -4.83 14.17 9.26
N ASN A 73 -3.73 14.37 8.55
CA ASN A 73 -2.39 13.86 8.90
C ASN A 73 -2.36 12.33 9.11
N GLY A 74 -3.28 11.59 8.48
CA GLY A 74 -3.37 10.15 8.64
C GLY A 74 -2.23 9.41 7.94
N ALA A 75 -1.60 8.46 8.64
CA ALA A 75 -0.60 7.57 8.04
C ALA A 75 -1.23 6.25 7.58
N CYS A 76 -0.78 5.73 6.44
CA CYS A 76 -1.24 4.45 5.92
C CYS A 76 -0.80 3.28 6.81
N SER A 77 -1.71 2.34 7.07
CA SER A 77 -1.45 1.15 7.89
C SER A 77 -0.82 0.02 7.08
N GLY A 78 -0.24 -0.98 7.76
CA GLY A 78 0.12 -2.26 7.15
C GLY A 78 1.22 -2.22 6.07
N GLY A 79 2.19 -1.32 6.18
CA GLY A 79 3.29 -1.22 5.21
C GLY A 79 2.94 -0.44 3.93
N TYR A 80 1.76 0.19 3.88
CA TYR A 80 1.34 0.97 2.72
C TYR A 80 2.06 2.32 2.68
N CYS A 81 2.31 2.79 1.46
CA CYS A 81 2.86 4.11 1.18
C CYS A 81 1.75 5.14 1.05
N CYS A 82 2.01 6.36 1.48
CA CYS A 82 1.11 7.48 1.25
C CYS A 82 1.61 8.28 0.06
N SER A 83 0.90 8.28 -1.07
CA SER A 83 1.30 9.07 -2.23
C SER A 83 1.19 10.57 -1.95
N LYS A 84 1.88 11.42 -2.72
CA LYS A 84 1.73 12.89 -2.66
C LYS A 84 0.31 13.35 -2.99
N GLN A 85 -0.45 12.53 -3.72
CA GLN A 85 -1.87 12.77 -3.97
C GLN A 85 -2.76 12.44 -2.76
N GLY A 86 -2.17 11.88 -1.70
CA GLY A 86 -2.82 11.60 -0.43
C GLY A 86 -3.65 10.33 -0.45
N PHE A 87 -3.15 9.28 -1.11
CA PHE A 87 -3.79 7.96 -1.11
C PHE A 87 -2.83 6.86 -0.65
N CYS A 88 -3.37 5.84 0.01
CA CYS A 88 -2.61 4.66 0.40
C CYS A 88 -2.49 3.64 -0.74
N GLY A 89 -1.29 3.12 -0.96
CA GLY A 89 -1.03 2.04 -1.92
C GLY A 89 0.35 1.43 -1.74
N THR A 90 0.61 0.31 -2.41
CA THR A 90 1.90 -0.40 -2.33
C THR A 90 2.68 -0.40 -3.63
N THR A 91 2.07 0.04 -4.73
CA THR A 91 2.80 0.16 -6.00
C THR A 91 3.69 1.40 -5.97
N SER A 92 4.62 1.45 -6.89
CA SER A 92 5.52 2.57 -7.09
C SER A 92 4.88 3.93 -7.27
N LYS A 93 3.69 3.97 -7.89
CA LYS A 93 2.88 5.19 -7.98
C LYS A 93 2.53 5.76 -6.61
N PHE A 94 2.64 4.98 -5.55
CA PHE A 94 2.44 5.44 -4.17
C PHE A 94 3.76 5.50 -3.41
N CYS A 95 4.64 4.53 -3.65
CA CYS A 95 5.84 4.31 -2.85
C CYS A 95 7.08 5.04 -3.34
N ALA A 96 7.17 5.43 -4.62
CA ALA A 96 8.32 6.12 -5.19
C ALA A 96 8.74 7.28 -4.29
N THR A 97 10.04 7.42 -4.00
CA THR A 97 10.56 8.46 -3.10
C THR A 97 10.17 9.86 -3.61
N SER A 98 10.10 10.02 -4.94
CA SER A 98 9.64 11.24 -5.60
C SER A 98 8.13 11.48 -5.46
N ASN A 99 7.34 10.46 -5.10
CA ASN A 99 5.88 10.51 -5.01
C ASN A 99 5.28 10.08 -3.67
N CYS A 100 6.07 9.76 -2.66
CA CYS A 100 5.58 9.30 -1.36
C CYS A 100 5.82 10.35 -0.27
N GLN A 101 4.85 10.51 0.64
CA GLN A 101 4.95 11.40 1.80
C GLN A 101 5.56 10.65 2.99
N ILE A 102 6.86 10.88 3.23
CA ILE A 102 7.68 10.08 4.16
C ILE A 102 7.16 10.00 5.60
N ASN A 103 6.45 11.03 6.08
CA ASN A 103 5.89 11.05 7.43
C ASN A 103 4.58 10.26 7.57
N TYR A 104 4.01 9.79 6.46
CA TYR A 104 2.64 9.26 6.44
C TYR A 104 2.54 7.88 5.76
N GLY A 105 3.66 7.26 5.39
CA GLY A 105 3.67 5.90 4.85
C GLY A 105 5.07 5.33 4.69
N PHE A 106 5.13 4.07 4.26
CA PHE A 106 6.36 3.30 4.16
C PHE A 106 7.11 3.54 2.83
N CYS A 107 7.55 4.79 2.60
CA CYS A 107 8.11 5.26 1.32
C CYS A 107 9.46 4.64 0.87
N ALA A 108 10.04 3.75 1.66
CA ALA A 108 11.43 3.30 1.51
C ALA A 108 11.59 1.85 1.00
N GLN A 109 10.51 1.19 0.57
CA GLN A 109 10.60 -0.19 0.06
C GLN A 109 10.76 -0.19 -1.46
N ASN A 110 11.94 -0.60 -1.94
CA ASN A 110 12.27 -1.01 -3.31
C ASN A 110 11.95 -0.02 -4.44
N ASN A 111 12.29 1.26 -4.29
CA ASN A 111 12.19 2.21 -5.43
C ASN A 111 13.39 2.16 -6.38
N TYR A 112 14.18 1.10 -6.32
CA TYR A 112 15.32 0.92 -7.21
C TYR A 112 14.86 0.13 -8.43
N THR A 113 15.11 0.69 -9.60
CA THR A 113 15.02 -0.02 -10.88
C THR A 113 16.32 -0.81 -11.10
N CYS A 114 16.31 -1.77 -12.03
CA CYS A 114 17.57 -2.42 -12.40
C CYS A 114 18.57 -1.43 -13.02
N GLU A 115 18.10 -0.34 -13.63
CA GLU A 115 18.94 0.76 -14.11
C GLU A 115 19.70 1.44 -12.95
N ASP A 116 19.00 1.83 -11.88
CA ASP A 116 19.61 2.45 -10.69
C ASP A 116 20.70 1.58 -10.05
N VAL A 117 20.53 0.26 -10.11
CA VAL A 117 21.47 -0.72 -9.53
C VAL A 117 22.64 -0.98 -10.48
N ASN A 118 22.40 -1.06 -11.79
CA ASN A 118 23.44 -1.22 -12.81
C ASN A 118 24.45 -0.07 -12.82
N ASP A 119 24.01 1.14 -12.46
CA ASP A 119 24.88 2.32 -12.37
C ASP A 119 25.87 2.26 -11.21
N LYS A 120 25.60 1.45 -10.17
CA LYS A 120 26.43 1.38 -8.95
C LYS A 120 27.16 0.05 -8.76
N PHE A 121 26.62 -1.04 -9.29
CA PHE A 121 27.13 -2.38 -9.07
C PHE A 121 27.36 -3.10 -10.39
N VAL A 122 28.31 -4.04 -10.37
CA VAL A 122 28.42 -5.00 -11.46
C VAL A 122 27.37 -6.08 -11.24
N VAL A 123 26.21 -5.87 -11.83
CA VAL A 123 25.04 -6.76 -11.72
C VAL A 123 25.24 -8.00 -12.60
N VAL A 124 24.97 -9.17 -12.01
CA VAL A 124 24.92 -10.46 -12.72
C VAL A 124 23.51 -10.69 -13.24
N ASN A 125 22.52 -10.58 -12.35
CA ASN A 125 21.11 -10.70 -12.66
C ASN A 125 20.34 -9.65 -11.87
N CYS A 126 19.36 -9.02 -12.51
CA CYS A 126 18.40 -8.18 -11.83
C CYS A 126 17.02 -8.47 -12.43
N GLY A 127 16.09 -8.86 -11.58
CA GLY A 127 14.69 -9.10 -11.96
C GLY A 127 13.82 -8.00 -11.39
N GLU A 128 12.91 -7.48 -12.20
CA GLU A 128 11.93 -6.48 -11.77
C GLU A 128 10.57 -7.13 -11.49
N ASN A 129 9.77 -6.52 -10.63
CA ASN A 129 8.35 -6.82 -10.50
C ASN A 129 7.54 -6.13 -11.62
N ASP A 130 6.23 -6.39 -11.67
CA ASP A 130 5.34 -5.79 -12.68
C ASP A 130 5.28 -4.25 -12.62
N ASP A 131 5.75 -3.66 -11.51
CA ASP A 131 5.83 -2.22 -11.32
C ASP A 131 7.17 -1.62 -11.78
N GLY A 132 8.13 -2.43 -12.26
CA GLY A 132 9.43 -1.99 -12.78
C GLY A 132 10.53 -1.81 -11.72
N TYR A 133 10.37 -2.43 -10.54
CA TYR A 133 11.31 -2.31 -9.43
C TYR A 133 11.99 -3.62 -9.11
N VAL A 134 13.22 -3.54 -8.62
CA VAL A 134 14.03 -4.70 -8.28
C VAL A 134 13.25 -5.62 -7.34
N LYS A 135 13.06 -6.86 -7.80
CA LYS A 135 12.45 -8.03 -7.14
C LYS A 135 13.47 -9.15 -6.89
N SER A 136 14.56 -9.17 -7.64
CA SER A 136 15.69 -10.06 -7.35
C SER A 136 16.96 -9.38 -7.83
N LEU A 137 18.05 -9.55 -7.08
CA LEU A 137 19.32 -8.94 -7.42
C LEU A 137 20.45 -9.91 -7.09
N THR A 138 21.33 -10.12 -8.05
CA THR A 138 22.61 -10.81 -7.89
C THR A 138 23.70 -9.88 -8.40
N ILE A 139 24.62 -9.50 -7.53
CA ILE A 139 25.79 -8.68 -7.86
C ILE A 139 27.04 -9.55 -7.85
N LYS A 140 28.05 -9.23 -8.66
CA LYS A 140 29.35 -9.94 -8.59
C LYS A 140 30.03 -9.67 -7.26
N ASP A 141 30.70 -10.70 -6.74
CA ASP A 141 31.54 -10.58 -5.55
C ASP A 141 32.59 -9.48 -5.75
N LYS A 142 32.38 -8.37 -5.05
CA LYS A 142 33.36 -7.32 -4.81
C LYS A 142 33.35 -7.00 -3.32
N PRO A 143 34.47 -6.53 -2.75
CA PRO A 143 34.43 -5.93 -1.42
C PRO A 143 33.41 -4.78 -1.41
N LEU A 144 32.38 -4.89 -0.56
CA LEU A 144 31.36 -3.86 -0.39
C LEU A 144 31.80 -2.91 0.72
N MET A 145 31.62 -1.61 0.49
CA MET A 145 31.80 -0.60 1.53
C MET A 145 30.53 -0.48 2.38
N GLU A 146 30.63 0.17 3.54
CA GLU A 146 29.49 0.33 4.45
C GLU A 146 28.30 1.05 3.79
N GLU A 147 28.58 2.02 2.91
CA GLU A 147 27.58 2.71 2.09
C GLU A 147 26.91 1.80 1.03
N ASP A 148 27.65 0.85 0.46
CA ASP A 148 27.11 -0.14 -0.47
C ASP A 148 26.14 -1.08 0.25
N LEU A 149 26.49 -1.51 1.47
CA LEU A 149 25.65 -2.35 2.30
C LEU A 149 24.36 -1.63 2.67
N ILE A 150 24.43 -0.36 3.09
CA ILE A 150 23.24 0.44 3.41
C ILE A 150 22.33 0.56 2.19
N TYR A 151 22.89 0.84 1.01
CA TYR A 151 22.13 0.91 -0.23
C TYR A 151 21.45 -0.42 -0.56
N ILE A 152 22.17 -1.53 -0.48
CA ILE A 152 21.65 -2.89 -0.74
C ILE A 152 20.57 -3.27 0.29
N TYR A 153 20.75 -2.92 1.58
CA TYR A 153 19.74 -3.14 2.61
C TYR A 153 18.45 -2.32 2.38
N GLN A 154 18.54 -1.17 1.70
CA GLN A 154 17.35 -0.42 1.28
C GLN A 154 16.64 -1.07 0.08
N ILE A 155 17.35 -1.89 -0.71
CA ILE A 155 16.75 -2.81 -1.69
C ILE A 155 16.16 -4.04 -0.97
N ALA A 156 16.57 -4.36 0.26
CA ALA A 156 16.22 -5.61 0.95
C ALA A 156 14.79 -5.69 1.54
N SER A 157 13.78 -5.30 0.76
CA SER A 157 12.51 -6.06 0.76
C SER A 157 12.61 -7.32 -0.11
N LEU A 158 13.76 -7.57 -0.73
CA LEU A 158 14.06 -8.82 -1.45
C LEU A 158 14.41 -9.91 -0.45
N GLU A 159 13.59 -10.97 -0.38
CA GLU A 159 13.87 -12.18 0.40
C GLU A 159 15.11 -13.00 -0.10
N SER A 160 15.96 -12.45 -0.97
CA SER A 160 16.95 -13.22 -1.72
C SER A 160 18.32 -12.56 -1.94
N LEU A 161 18.78 -11.72 -1.01
CA LEU A 161 20.18 -11.26 -0.99
C LEU A 161 21.05 -12.21 -0.16
#